data_AF-A0A0G1N8D4-F1
#
_entry.id   AF-A0A0G1N8D4-F1
#
_cell.length_a   1.000
_cell.length_b   1.000
_cell.length_c   1.000
_cell.angle_alpha   90.00
_cell.angle_beta   90.00
_cell.angle_gamma   90.00
#
_symmetry.space_group_name_H-M   'P 1'
#
loop_
_entity.id
_entity.type
_entity.pdbx_description
1 polymer ?
#
loop_
_entity_poly.entity_id
_entity_poly.type
_entity_poly.pdbx_seq_one_letter_code
_entity_poly.pdbx_strand_id
1 'polypeptide(L)'
;MENEQVKQKFPIGMILILILIGWGALGLLLGMFKIPMSQLGPVVVSGAGAIIMNLIIVGILATIFYGIIKRLKWAKKLAIGWYIFSMILAPINLISFLANKTMYDSYYQKFLTPETYALMTPAVITGSLISVLVFGWIIGLIITIYLARKKDFFVN
;
A
#
# COMPACT_ATOMS: atom_id res chain seq x y z
N MET A 1 40.95 0.58 4.96
CA MET A 1 39.86 0.19 5.89
C MET A 1 38.66 -0.18 5.05
N GLU A 2 38.58 -1.44 4.65
CA GLU A 2 37.47 -1.98 3.87
C GLU A 2 36.21 -2.00 4.77
N ASN A 3 35.14 -1.35 4.33
CA ASN A 3 33.93 -1.06 5.10
C ASN A 3 33.37 -2.29 5.84
N GLU A 4 33.61 -2.39 7.15
CA GLU A 4 32.94 -3.37 8.02
C GLU A 4 31.41 -3.22 8.02
N GLN A 5 30.88 -2.08 7.56
CA GLN A 5 29.45 -1.84 7.37
C GLN A 5 28.81 -2.71 6.27
N VAL A 6 29.60 -3.21 5.30
CA VAL A 6 29.11 -4.13 4.25
C VAL A 6 28.83 -5.53 4.81
N LYS A 7 29.44 -5.90 5.96
CA LYS A 7 29.24 -7.20 6.63
C LYS A 7 28.03 -7.27 7.58
N GLN A 8 27.27 -6.19 7.79
CA GLN A 8 26.02 -6.32 8.53
C GLN A 8 25.03 -7.17 7.74
N LYS A 9 24.68 -8.35 8.27
CA LYS A 9 23.61 -9.20 7.74
C LYS A 9 22.32 -8.39 7.62
N PHE A 10 21.55 -8.65 6.56
CA PHE A 10 20.23 -8.05 6.39
C PHE A 10 19.33 -8.43 7.57
N PRO A 11 18.80 -7.45 8.34
CA PRO A 11 17.90 -7.75 9.44
C PRO A 11 16.64 -8.45 8.91
N ILE A 12 16.17 -9.49 9.60
CA ILE A 12 14.97 -10.25 9.20
C ILE A 12 13.77 -9.31 8.99
N GLY A 13 13.60 -8.31 9.86
CA GLY A 13 12.53 -7.33 9.71
C GLY A 13 12.63 -6.49 8.43
N MET A 14 13.83 -6.20 7.92
CA MET A 14 14.00 -5.53 6.62
C MET A 14 13.61 -6.44 5.45
N ILE A 15 13.91 -7.74 5.55
CA ILE A 15 13.49 -8.73 4.55
C ILE A 15 11.96 -8.78 4.49
N LEU A 16 11.30 -8.84 5.64
CA LEU A 16 9.83 -8.83 5.71
C LEU A 16 9.23 -7.55 5.11
N ILE A 17 9.82 -6.38 5.41
CA ILE A 17 9.40 -5.10 4.81
C ILE A 17 9.57 -5.11 3.29
N LEU A 18 10.69 -5.64 2.79
CA LEU A 18 10.93 -5.76 1.35
C LEU A 18 9.90 -6.69 0.70
N ILE A 19 9.59 -7.83 1.32
CA ILE A 19 8.55 -8.74 0.81
C ILE A 19 7.20 -8.03 0.76
N LEU A 20 6.81 -7.29 1.81
CA LEU A 20 5.56 -6.54 1.84
C LEU A 20 5.50 -5.45 0.76
N ILE A 21 6.57 -4.68 0.59
CA ILE A 21 6.65 -3.64 -0.45
C ILE A 21 6.62 -4.25 -1.84
N GLY A 22 7.40 -5.32 -2.07
CA GLY A 22 7.46 -6.02 -3.35
C GLY A 22 6.12 -6.67 -3.71
N TRP A 23 5.46 -7.30 -2.75
CA TRP A 23 4.13 -7.87 -2.94
C TRP A 23 3.09 -6.78 -3.23
N GLY A 24 3.14 -5.65 -2.53
CA GLY A 24 2.28 -4.50 -2.81
C GLY A 24 2.48 -3.96 -4.23
N ALA A 25 3.73 -3.81 -4.68
CA ALA A 25 4.06 -3.34 -6.02
C ALA A 25 3.61 -4.32 -7.12
N LEU A 26 3.81 -5.62 -6.92
CA LEU A 26 3.35 -6.66 -7.85
C LEU A 26 1.83 -6.75 -7.89
N GLY A 27 1.17 -6.73 -6.72
CA GLY A 27 -0.29 -6.73 -6.63
C GLY A 27 -0.91 -5.53 -7.35
N LEU A 28 -0.27 -4.36 -7.23
CA LEU A 28 -0.62 -3.17 -8.00
C LEU A 28 -0.43 -3.36 -9.50
N LEU A 29 0.75 -3.81 -9.93
CA LEU A 29 1.05 -4.03 -11.34
C LEU A 29 0.09 -5.02 -12.02
N LEU A 30 -0.24 -6.12 -11.33
CA LEU A 30 -1.14 -7.15 -11.83
C LEU A 30 -2.62 -6.73 -11.70
N GLY A 31 -2.95 -5.93 -10.68
CA GLY A 31 -4.29 -5.41 -10.41
C GLY A 31 -4.67 -4.22 -11.27
N MET A 32 -3.71 -3.50 -11.87
CA MET A 32 -3.91 -2.30 -12.71
C MET A 32 -4.94 -2.48 -13.83
N PHE A 33 -5.16 -3.72 -14.30
CA PHE A 33 -6.10 -4.02 -15.38
C PHE A 33 -7.38 -4.72 -14.93
N LYS A 34 -7.50 -5.11 -13.65
CA LYS A 34 -8.57 -6.00 -13.18
C LYS A 34 -9.28 -5.54 -11.92
N ILE A 35 -8.60 -4.83 -11.01
CA ILE A 35 -9.14 -4.47 -9.70
C ILE A 35 -8.71 -3.04 -9.37
N PRO A 36 -9.63 -2.05 -9.40
CA PRO A 36 -9.31 -0.72 -8.92
C PRO A 36 -9.01 -0.74 -7.42
N MET A 37 -8.06 0.08 -6.98
CA MET A 37 -7.65 0.10 -5.58
C MET A 37 -8.64 0.89 -4.72
N SER A 38 -9.09 0.27 -3.62
CA SER A 38 -9.82 0.94 -2.53
C SER A 38 -9.04 2.11 -1.90
N GLN A 39 -7.71 2.13 -2.06
CA GLN A 39 -6.83 3.18 -1.56
C GLN A 39 -6.82 4.47 -2.40
N LEU A 40 -7.53 4.55 -3.53
CA LEU A 40 -7.58 5.79 -4.31
C LEU A 40 -8.94 6.48 -4.27
N GLY A 41 -9.93 5.87 -3.60
CA GLY A 41 -11.27 6.44 -3.45
C GLY A 41 -12.02 6.52 -4.78
N PRO A 42 -13.36 6.63 -4.77
CA PRO A 42 -14.27 6.60 -5.93
C PRO A 42 -13.88 7.50 -7.11
N VAL A 43 -13.20 8.61 -6.85
CA VAL A 43 -12.85 9.64 -7.84
C VAL A 43 -11.75 9.18 -8.82
N VAL A 44 -10.94 8.18 -8.44
CA VAL A 44 -9.79 7.70 -9.24
C VAL A 44 -9.98 6.25 -9.71
N VAL A 45 -11.19 5.68 -9.56
CA VAL A 45 -11.44 4.22 -9.63
C VAL A 45 -11.59 3.68 -11.06
N SER A 46 -11.56 4.50 -12.11
CA SER A 46 -11.63 3.94 -13.46
C SER A 46 -10.99 4.80 -14.55
N GLY A 47 -10.55 4.12 -15.61
CA GLY A 47 -9.97 4.74 -16.80
C GLY A 47 -8.48 5.06 -16.69
N ALA A 48 -8.00 5.91 -17.59
CA ALA A 48 -6.58 6.24 -17.73
C ALA A 48 -5.96 6.87 -16.46
N GLY A 49 -6.74 7.65 -15.68
CA GLY A 49 -6.27 8.26 -14.43
C GLY A 49 -5.88 7.24 -13.36
N ALA A 50 -6.64 6.15 -13.25
CA ALA A 50 -6.33 5.05 -12.32
C ALA A 50 -5.01 4.36 -12.68
N ILE A 51 -4.78 4.15 -13.98
CA ILE A 51 -3.57 3.51 -14.51
C ILE A 51 -2.34 4.38 -14.21
N ILE A 52 -2.42 5.68 -14.50
CA ILE A 52 -1.32 6.62 -14.25
C ILE A 52 -0.97 6.66 -12.76
N MET A 53 -1.98 6.77 -11.88
CA MET A 53 -1.75 6.79 -10.44
C MET A 53 -1.14 5.49 -9.94
N ASN A 54 -1.60 4.33 -10.41
CA ASN A 54 -1.00 3.05 -10.03
C ASN A 54 0.46 2.94 -10.49
N LEU A 55 0.81 3.41 -11.70
CA LEU A 55 2.20 3.45 -12.17
C LEU A 55 3.08 4.35 -11.30
N ILE A 56 2.57 5.51 -10.88
CA ILE A 56 3.27 6.40 -9.95
C ILE A 56 3.54 5.68 -8.62
N ILE A 57 2.52 5.02 -8.06
CA ILE A 57 2.66 4.28 -6.80
C ILE A 57 3.67 3.14 -6.93
N VAL A 58 3.59 2.35 -8.01
CA VAL A 58 4.57 1.29 -8.30
C VAL A 58 5.97 1.87 -8.41
N GLY A 59 6.15 3.01 -9.08
CA GLY A 59 7.43 3.71 -9.18
C GLY A 59 7.97 4.13 -7.81
N ILE A 60 7.12 4.67 -6.93
CA ILE A 60 7.49 5.01 -5.54
C ILE A 60 7.90 3.76 -4.77
N LEU A 61 7.11 2.69 -4.82
CA LEU A 61 7.40 1.44 -4.11
C LEU A 61 8.70 0.78 -4.61
N ALA A 62 8.93 0.75 -5.93
CA ALA A 62 10.16 0.25 -6.53
C ALA A 62 11.38 1.09 -6.10
N THR A 63 11.23 2.41 -6.04
CA THR A 63 12.27 3.34 -5.59
C THR A 63 12.61 3.12 -4.12
N ILE A 64 11.60 2.94 -3.27
CA ILE A 64 11.79 2.58 -1.85
C ILE A 64 12.49 1.22 -1.73
N PHE A 65 12.01 0.21 -2.45
CA PHE A 65 12.56 -1.15 -2.45
C PHE A 65 14.05 -1.15 -2.81
N TYR A 66 14.40 -0.50 -3.92
CA TYR A 66 15.78 -0.31 -4.36
C TYR A 66 16.61 0.43 -3.30
N GLY A 67 16.08 1.52 -2.75
CA GLY A 67 16.76 2.32 -1.76
C GLY A 67 17.03 1.57 -0.45
N ILE A 68 16.13 0.70 -0.01
CA ILE A 68 16.33 -0.18 1.15
C ILE A 68 17.41 -1.23 0.84
N ILE A 69 17.40 -1.84 -0.36
CA ILE A 69 18.45 -2.79 -0.78
C ILE A 69 19.82 -2.14 -0.75
N LYS A 70 19.93 -0.91 -1.28
CA LYS A 70 21.18 -0.13 -1.33
C LYS A 70 21.49 0.60 -0.03
N ARG A 71 20.67 0.46 1.01
CA ARG A 71 20.86 1.08 2.34
C ARG A 71 20.97 2.60 2.32
N LEU A 72 20.23 3.25 1.43
CA LEU A 72 20.31 4.70 1.20
C LEU A 72 19.51 5.47 2.26
N LYS A 73 20.11 6.50 2.87
CA LYS A 73 19.49 7.34 3.91
C LYS A 73 18.17 7.96 3.48
N TRP A 74 18.04 8.34 2.22
CA TRP A 74 16.81 8.92 1.68
C TRP A 74 15.68 7.88 1.59
N ALA A 75 16.00 6.60 1.38
CA ALA A 75 15.01 5.54 1.24
C ALA A 75 14.19 5.36 2.51
N LYS A 76 14.83 5.49 3.68
CA LYS A 76 14.15 5.48 4.97
C LYS A 76 13.12 6.61 5.08
N LYS A 77 13.52 7.84 4.75
CA LYS A 77 12.64 9.02 4.83
C LYS A 77 11.48 8.89 3.86
N LEU A 78 11.75 8.45 2.63
CA LEU A 78 10.73 8.23 1.61
C LEU A 78 9.75 7.13 2.04
N ALA A 79 10.25 6.00 2.56
CA ALA A 79 9.41 4.91 3.04
C ALA A 79 8.50 5.35 4.19
N ILE A 80 9.06 5.99 5.22
CA ILE A 80 8.27 6.49 6.36
C ILE A 80 7.22 7.49 5.87
N GLY A 81 7.61 8.46 5.03
CA GLY A 81 6.69 9.44 4.47
C GLY A 81 5.57 8.79 3.66
N TRP A 82 5.89 7.79 2.84
CA TRP A 82 4.93 7.03 2.06
C TRP A 82 3.91 6.26 2.93
N TYR A 83 4.38 5.58 3.97
CA TYR A 83 3.49 4.85 4.89
C TYR A 83 2.59 5.80 5.70
N ILE A 84 3.12 6.94 6.16
CA ILE A 84 2.31 7.97 6.83
C ILE A 84 1.26 8.54 5.86
N PHE A 85 1.67 8.91 4.66
CA PHE A 85 0.77 9.41 3.62
C PHE A 85 -0.34 8.40 3.32
N SER A 86 0.02 7.12 3.13
CA SER A 86 -0.93 6.04 2.87
C SER A 86 -1.92 5.84 4.03
N MET A 87 -1.44 5.92 5.29
CA MET A 87 -2.31 5.84 6.47
C MET A 87 -3.29 7.02 6.55
N ILE A 88 -2.91 8.23 6.14
CA ILE A 88 -3.80 9.39 6.07
C ILE A 88 -4.80 9.29 4.91
N LEU A 89 -4.35 8.77 3.76
CA LEU A 89 -5.18 8.63 2.57
C LEU A 89 -6.30 7.59 2.78
N ALA A 90 -6.00 6.48 3.47
CA ALA A 90 -6.94 5.40 3.74
C ALA A 90 -8.29 5.85 4.37
N PRO A 91 -8.34 6.62 5.47
CA PRO A 91 -9.60 7.10 6.05
C PRO A 91 -10.30 8.12 5.16
N ILE A 92 -9.56 8.99 4.46
CA ILE A 92 -10.16 9.95 3.52
C ILE A 92 -10.94 9.19 2.43
N ASN A 93 -10.35 8.12 1.90
CA ASN A 93 -11.01 7.28 0.92
C ASN A 93 -12.19 6.52 1.52
N LEU A 94 -12.05 5.97 2.73
CA LEU A 94 -13.17 5.31 3.41
C LEU A 94 -14.36 6.27 3.59
N ILE A 95 -14.12 7.50 4.04
CA ILE A 95 -15.16 8.53 4.19
C ILE A 95 -15.78 8.85 2.84
N SER A 96 -14.96 9.02 1.79
CA SER A 96 -15.43 9.26 0.42
C SER A 96 -16.31 8.11 -0.11
N PHE A 97 -15.92 6.87 0.17
CA PHE A 97 -16.71 5.68 -0.16
C PHE A 97 -18.04 5.61 0.60
N LEU A 98 -18.03 5.88 1.92
CA LEU A 98 -19.23 5.87 2.75
C LEU A 98 -20.21 7.00 2.38
N ALA A 99 -19.70 8.13 1.89
CA ALA A 99 -20.51 9.26 1.45
C ALA A 99 -21.23 9.00 0.10
N ASN A 100 -20.78 8.05 -0.72
CA ASN A 100 -21.34 7.77 -2.05
C ASN A 100 -21.69 6.28 -2.25
N LYS A 101 -22.83 5.87 -1.66
CA LYS A 101 -23.32 4.47 -1.67
C LYS A 101 -23.66 3.94 -3.07
N THR A 102 -24.08 4.79 -4.01
CA THR A 102 -24.44 4.38 -5.38
C THR A 102 -23.23 4.03 -6.24
N MET A 103 -22.09 4.70 -6.03
CA MET A 103 -20.85 4.34 -6.72
C MET A 103 -20.27 3.01 -6.23
N TYR A 104 -20.65 2.59 -5.03
CA TYR A 104 -20.20 1.38 -4.38
C TYR A 104 -20.94 0.11 -4.85
N ASP A 105 -22.26 0.15 -4.98
CA ASP A 105 -23.03 -0.99 -5.51
C ASP A 105 -22.69 -1.25 -6.98
N SER A 106 -22.57 -0.17 -7.78
CA SER A 106 -22.14 -0.28 -9.18
C SER A 106 -20.69 -0.77 -9.33
N TYR A 107 -19.82 -0.47 -8.36
CA TYR A 107 -18.45 -0.99 -8.31
C TYR A 107 -18.43 -2.51 -8.11
N TYR A 108 -19.07 -3.03 -7.07
CA TYR A 108 -19.04 -4.47 -6.79
C TYR A 108 -19.85 -5.29 -7.80
N GLN A 109 -20.95 -4.76 -8.34
CA GLN A 109 -21.69 -5.42 -9.44
C GLN A 109 -20.85 -5.59 -10.71
N LYS A 110 -19.92 -4.67 -10.98
CA LYS A 110 -19.09 -4.71 -12.19
C LYS A 110 -17.92 -5.69 -12.10
N PHE A 111 -17.41 -5.94 -10.89
CA PHE A 111 -16.17 -6.71 -10.68
C PHE A 111 -16.37 -8.07 -10.01
N LEU A 112 -17.52 -8.32 -9.37
CA LEU A 112 -17.84 -9.63 -8.78
C LEU A 112 -18.75 -10.43 -9.69
N THR A 113 -18.66 -11.77 -9.61
CA THR A 113 -19.67 -12.63 -10.23
C THR A 113 -21.03 -12.40 -9.54
N PRO A 114 -22.16 -12.61 -10.24
CA PRO A 114 -23.49 -12.41 -9.67
C PRO A 114 -23.71 -13.18 -8.36
N GLU A 115 -23.18 -14.40 -8.28
CA GLU A 115 -23.22 -15.28 -7.10
C GLU A 115 -22.46 -14.69 -5.91
N THR A 116 -21.29 -14.09 -6.17
CA THR A 116 -20.47 -13.46 -5.12
C THR A 116 -21.06 -12.13 -4.68
N TYR A 117 -21.62 -11.36 -5.62
CA TYR A 117 -22.31 -10.11 -5.32
C TYR A 117 -23.57 -10.33 -4.46
N ALA A 118 -24.33 -11.39 -4.72
CA ALA A 118 -25.53 -11.72 -3.93
C ALA A 118 -25.24 -11.97 -2.44
N LEU A 119 -24.02 -12.39 -2.10
CA LEU A 119 -23.57 -12.62 -0.72
C LEU A 119 -22.99 -11.35 -0.05
N MET A 120 -22.70 -10.31 -0.84
CA MET A 120 -22.05 -9.08 -0.40
C MET A 120 -23.09 -8.04 0.03
N THR A 121 -23.59 -8.17 1.26
CA THR A 121 -24.47 -7.12 1.84
C THR A 121 -23.68 -5.84 2.11
N PRO A 122 -24.34 -4.66 2.14
CA PRO A 122 -23.67 -3.39 2.46
C PRO A 122 -22.91 -3.43 3.80
N ALA A 123 -23.44 -4.16 4.79
CA ALA A 123 -22.81 -4.33 6.10
C ALA A 123 -21.52 -5.17 6.02
N VAL A 124 -21.54 -6.29 5.27
CA VAL A 124 -20.37 -7.16 5.07
C VAL A 124 -19.26 -6.40 4.36
N ILE A 125 -19.59 -5.71 3.27
CA ILE A 125 -18.60 -4.95 2.52
C ILE A 125 -18.05 -3.80 3.38
N THR A 126 -18.89 -3.06 4.11
CA THR A 126 -18.43 -1.97 5.01
C THR A 126 -17.50 -2.51 6.09
N GLY A 127 -17.88 -3.62 6.74
CA GLY A 127 -17.05 -4.27 7.75
C GLY A 127 -15.72 -4.76 7.18
N SER A 128 -15.70 -5.28 5.95
CA SER A 128 -14.48 -5.68 5.27
C SER A 128 -13.53 -4.50 5.01
N LEU A 129 -14.07 -3.35 4.56
CA LEU A 129 -13.30 -2.14 4.29
C LEU A 129 -12.70 -1.55 5.57
N ILE A 130 -13.49 -1.48 6.65
CA ILE A 130 -13.02 -1.04 7.96
C ILE A 130 -11.91 -1.98 8.46
N SER A 131 -12.10 -3.30 8.33
CA SER A 131 -11.10 -4.28 8.75
C SER A 131 -9.79 -4.11 7.97
N VAL A 132 -9.86 -3.98 6.64
CA VAL A 132 -8.68 -3.74 5.79
C VAL A 132 -7.99 -2.44 6.17
N LEU A 133 -8.72 -1.38 6.49
CA LEU A 133 -8.16 -0.11 6.96
C LEU A 133 -7.40 -0.30 8.28
N VAL A 134 -8.01 -0.96 9.27
CA VAL A 134 -7.40 -1.20 10.58
C VAL A 134 -6.13 -2.04 10.45
N PHE A 135 -6.17 -3.14 9.70
CA PHE A 135 -4.98 -3.97 9.44
C PHE A 135 -3.89 -3.19 8.69
N GLY A 136 -4.27 -2.41 7.68
CA GLY A 136 -3.35 -1.55 6.93
C GLY A 136 -2.64 -0.52 7.83
N TRP A 137 -3.37 0.09 8.77
CA TRP A 137 -2.82 1.00 9.77
C TRP A 137 -1.85 0.31 10.73
N ILE A 138 -2.22 -0.86 11.27
CA ILE A 138 -1.34 -1.63 12.17
C ILE A 138 -0.03 -1.96 11.46
N ILE A 139 -0.10 -2.48 10.23
CA ILE A 139 1.09 -2.80 9.43
C ILE A 139 1.90 -1.54 9.14
N GLY A 140 1.26 -0.45 8.71
CA GLY A 140 1.92 0.82 8.42
C GLY A 140 2.66 1.42 9.62
N LEU A 141 2.07 1.33 10.82
CA LEU A 141 2.69 1.75 12.08
C LEU A 141 3.89 0.87 12.43
N ILE A 142 3.76 -0.45 12.34
CA ILE A 142 4.87 -1.40 12.60
C ILE A 142 6.05 -1.08 11.69
N ILE A 143 5.81 -0.90 10.38
CA ILE A 143 6.87 -0.59 9.42
C ILE A 143 7.50 0.77 9.74
N THR A 144 6.69 1.78 9.99
CA THR A 144 7.18 3.14 10.31
C THR A 144 8.06 3.14 11.56
N ILE A 145 7.61 2.52 12.64
CA ILE A 145 8.36 2.42 13.91
C ILE A 145 9.64 1.61 13.69
N TYR A 146 9.57 0.49 12.96
CA TYR A 146 10.73 -0.35 12.69
C TYR A 146 11.81 0.40 11.89
N LEU A 147 11.41 1.07 10.81
CA LEU A 147 12.32 1.88 9.99
C LEU A 147 12.92 3.05 10.76
N ALA A 148 12.15 3.70 11.63
CA ALA A 148 12.63 4.76 12.50
C ALA A 148 13.69 4.27 13.49
N ARG A 149 13.48 3.10 14.09
CA ARG A 149 14.42 2.47 15.04
C ARG A 149 15.69 1.94 14.35
N LYS A 150 15.60 1.44 13.12
CA LYS A 150 16.73 0.91 12.35
C LYS A 150 17.42 1.98 11.50
N LYS A 151 17.66 3.16 12.08
CA LYS A 151 18.33 4.28 11.38
C LYS A 151 19.75 3.90 10.93
N ASP A 152 20.47 3.12 11.72
CA ASP A 152 21.89 2.77 11.49
C ASP A 152 22.06 1.74 10.36
N PHE A 153 20.97 1.13 9.90
CA PHE A 153 20.99 0.27 8.71
C PHE A 153 21.20 1.08 7.43
N PHE A 154 20.76 2.35 7.41
CA PHE A 154 20.84 3.23 6.25
C PHE A 154 22.07 4.13 6.34
N VAL A 155 23.21 3.60 5.91
CA VAL A 155 24.52 4.24 6.05
C VAL A 155 24.95 5.03 4.80
N ASN A 156 24.44 4.65 3.64
CA ASN A 156 24.80 5.22 2.33
C ASN A 156 24.01 6.49 2.01
#